data_AF-M5TVN1-F1
#
_entry.id   AF-M5TVN1-F1
#
_cell.length_a   1.000
_cell.length_b   1.000
_cell.length_c   1.000
_cell.angle_alpha   90.00
_cell.angle_beta   90.00
_cell.angle_gamma   90.00
#
_symmetry.space_group_name_H-M   'P 1'
#
loop_
_entity.id
_entity.type
_entity.pdbx_description
1 polymer ?
#
loop_
_entity_poly.entity_id
_entity_poly.type
_entity_poly.pdbx_seq_one_letter_code
_entity_poly.pdbx_strand_id
1 'polypeptide(L)'
;MNEARPIPHRLAGLDSIRFVCAIVVVIGHFGMPFEISLPAIPLIERALNGIIGCLFNGPAAVVIFFVLSGLCIHFPQTRRESLHTKPFYTKRFIRIGIPCFLALLFYWLLQIKLPAPKFGVFWSIICESIYYALYPAILLFAKRWGWASTVISGFCISSFITIANVDLITENADYTAFGLWTWAIGLPCWLLGCWLAENTRRFPALTTLQISFLRALVFLVSVVLRVVKFHVESPLASNCITLNIFAFFAVFWIGCEVNYYANRKPFHFLEWGGTWSYSLYIIHPLIPTLVATTIAISAQNSLYRVGVFLVAFVTSYLFFLLVELPSHHLAKWLGARAQLN
;
A
#
# COMPACT_ATOMS: atom_id res chain seq x y z
N MET A 1 11.10 35.75 -12.40
CA MET A 1 9.65 35.50 -12.35
C MET A 1 9.41 34.04 -12.68
N ASN A 2 9.11 33.21 -11.67
CA ASN A 2 8.79 31.80 -11.86
C ASN A 2 7.36 31.69 -12.38
N GLU A 3 7.18 31.46 -13.67
CA GLU A 3 5.89 31.02 -14.20
C GLU A 3 5.47 29.75 -13.47
N ALA A 4 4.38 29.85 -12.70
CA ALA A 4 3.84 28.74 -11.95
C ALA A 4 3.36 27.67 -12.94
N ARG A 5 4.16 26.61 -13.12
CA ARG A 5 3.78 25.47 -13.98
C ARG A 5 2.38 24.98 -13.61
N PRO A 6 1.48 24.79 -14.60
CA PRO A 6 0.14 24.28 -14.35
C PRO A 6 0.25 22.90 -13.71
N ILE A 7 -0.43 22.72 -12.57
CA ILE A 7 -0.38 21.44 -11.86
C ILE A 7 -1.20 20.41 -12.68
N PRO A 8 -0.61 19.27 -13.09
CA PRO A 8 -1.30 18.31 -13.96
C PRO A 8 -2.55 17.72 -13.31
N HIS A 9 -3.55 17.35 -14.11
CA HIS A 9 -4.83 16.76 -13.62
C HIS A 9 -4.63 15.36 -13.00
N ARG A 10 -3.52 14.68 -13.32
CA ARG A 10 -3.11 13.40 -12.75
C ARG A 10 -1.60 13.41 -12.50
N LEU A 11 -1.19 12.90 -11.35
CA LEU A 11 0.22 12.70 -11.03
C LEU A 11 0.71 11.43 -11.74
N ALA A 12 1.62 11.58 -12.69
CA ALA A 12 2.22 10.47 -13.42
C ALA A 12 3.19 9.66 -12.54
N GLY A 13 3.36 8.37 -12.84
CA GLY A 13 4.31 7.50 -12.15
C GLY A 13 3.79 6.86 -10.86
N LEU A 14 2.66 7.34 -10.32
CA LEU A 14 2.08 6.77 -9.10
C LEU A 14 1.58 5.34 -9.31
N ASP A 15 1.06 5.02 -10.50
CA ASP A 15 0.58 3.67 -10.81
C ASP A 15 1.75 2.68 -10.97
N SER A 16 2.87 3.13 -11.53
CA SER A 16 4.11 2.36 -11.54
C SER A 16 4.55 1.98 -10.12
N ILE A 17 4.53 2.93 -9.18
CA ILE A 17 4.86 2.66 -7.78
C ILE A 17 3.88 1.64 -7.17
N ARG A 18 2.57 1.80 -7.41
CA ARG A 18 1.55 0.84 -6.95
C ARG A 18 1.82 -0.57 -7.44
N PHE A 19 2.15 -0.73 -8.72
CA PHE A 19 2.42 -2.04 -9.30
C PHE A 19 3.64 -2.71 -8.69
N VAL A 20 4.75 -1.96 -8.54
CA VAL A 20 5.96 -2.46 -7.88
C VAL A 20 5.65 -2.87 -6.43
N CYS A 21 4.89 -2.05 -5.69
CA CYS A 21 4.48 -2.38 -4.33
C CYS A 21 3.61 -3.65 -4.28
N ALA A 22 2.67 -3.81 -5.22
CA ALA A 22 1.85 -5.01 -5.29
C ALA A 22 2.69 -6.26 -5.57
N ILE A 23 3.68 -6.19 -6.46
CA ILE A 23 4.64 -7.28 -6.70
C ILE A 23 5.42 -7.61 -5.43
N VAL A 24 5.91 -6.61 -4.69
CA VAL A 24 6.61 -6.82 -3.41
C VAL A 24 5.71 -7.53 -2.40
N VAL A 25 4.43 -7.17 -2.31
CA VAL A 25 3.45 -7.85 -1.45
C VAL A 25 3.26 -9.30 -1.88
N VAL A 26 3.08 -9.57 -3.17
CA VAL A 26 2.88 -10.93 -3.69
C VAL A 26 4.10 -11.80 -3.44
N ILE A 27 5.31 -11.32 -3.74
CA ILE A 27 6.57 -12.05 -3.45
C ILE A 27 6.74 -12.25 -1.95
N GLY A 28 6.36 -11.27 -1.13
CA GLY A 28 6.38 -11.41 0.33
C GLY A 28 5.49 -12.53 0.87
N HIS A 29 4.39 -12.87 0.18
CA HIS A 29 3.48 -13.96 0.56
C HIS A 29 3.82 -15.30 -0.11
N PHE A 30 4.19 -15.30 -1.39
CA PHE A 30 4.47 -16.52 -2.15
C PHE A 30 5.91 -17.02 -1.97
N GLY A 31 6.81 -16.15 -1.52
CA GLY A 31 8.25 -16.37 -1.61
C GLY A 31 8.79 -16.14 -3.03
N MET A 32 10.09 -16.38 -3.20
CA MET A 32 10.73 -16.21 -4.51
C MET A 32 10.23 -17.28 -5.51
N PRO A 33 9.97 -16.90 -6.77
CA PRO A 33 9.48 -17.82 -7.80
C PRO A 33 10.52 -18.85 -8.23
N PHE A 34 11.81 -18.58 -7.99
CA PHE A 34 12.92 -19.46 -8.32
C PHE A 34 13.74 -19.77 -7.07
N GLU A 35 14.28 -20.99 -7.01
CA GLU A 35 15.30 -21.34 -6.03
C GLU A 35 16.62 -20.64 -6.36
N ILE A 36 17.24 -20.09 -5.32
CA ILE A 36 18.58 -19.51 -5.41
C ILE A 36 19.52 -20.54 -4.78
N SER A 37 20.30 -21.24 -5.59
CA SER A 37 21.37 -22.11 -5.08
C SER A 37 22.46 -21.23 -4.45
N LEU A 38 22.62 -21.33 -3.15
CA LEU A 38 23.63 -20.58 -2.40
C LEU A 38 24.93 -21.39 -2.26
N PRO A 39 26.07 -20.73 -2.00
CA PRO A 39 27.34 -21.42 -1.75
C PRO A 39 27.23 -22.36 -0.56
N ALA A 40 27.88 -23.53 -0.62
CA ALA A 40 27.84 -24.60 0.39
C ALA A 40 28.53 -24.26 1.73
N ILE A 41 28.83 -22.99 1.99
CA ILE A 41 29.43 -22.53 3.25
C ILE A 41 28.29 -22.19 4.22
N PRO A 42 28.09 -22.94 5.32
CA PRO A 42 26.88 -22.83 6.16
C PRO A 42 26.62 -21.44 6.74
N LEU A 43 27.67 -20.68 7.07
CA LEU A 43 27.53 -19.33 7.60
C LEU A 43 27.08 -18.33 6.52
N ILE A 44 27.66 -18.42 5.32
CA ILE A 44 27.31 -17.57 4.17
C ILE A 44 25.91 -17.92 3.69
N GLU A 45 25.57 -19.20 3.62
CA GLU A 45 24.23 -19.68 3.28
C GLU A 45 23.17 -19.13 4.25
N ARG A 46 23.39 -19.23 5.56
CA ARG A 46 22.45 -18.69 6.57
C ARG A 46 22.30 -17.17 6.45
N ALA A 47 23.41 -16.44 6.28
CA ALA A 47 23.38 -14.99 6.13
C ALA A 47 22.64 -14.56 4.85
N LEU A 48 22.94 -15.19 3.71
CA LEU A 48 22.29 -14.89 2.43
C LEU A 48 20.81 -15.28 2.43
N ASN A 49 20.45 -16.44 2.98
CA ASN A 49 19.05 -16.82 3.14
C ASN A 49 18.28 -15.85 4.04
N GLY A 50 18.89 -15.39 5.15
CA GLY A 50 18.30 -14.36 6.02
C GLY A 50 18.06 -13.04 5.29
N ILE A 51 19.04 -12.59 4.50
CA ILE A 51 18.93 -11.38 3.67
C ILE A 51 17.82 -11.54 2.62
N ILE A 52 17.85 -12.64 1.85
CA ILE A 52 16.87 -12.94 0.80
C ILE A 52 15.45 -13.00 1.39
N GLY A 53 15.29 -13.65 2.54
CA GLY A 53 14.02 -13.71 3.26
C GLY A 53 13.47 -12.34 3.69
N CYS A 54 14.35 -11.34 3.85
CA CYS A 54 13.99 -9.98 4.23
C CYS A 54 13.80 -9.02 3.05
N LEU A 55 14.22 -9.36 1.83
CA LEU A 55 14.21 -8.44 0.67
C LEU A 55 12.81 -7.85 0.37
N PHE A 56 11.75 -8.65 0.47
CA PHE A 56 10.41 -8.25 0.06
C PHE A 56 9.51 -7.88 1.24
N ASN A 57 9.68 -6.67 1.77
CA ASN A 57 8.91 -6.17 2.90
C ASN A 57 7.48 -5.75 2.49
N GLY A 58 6.55 -6.72 2.46
CA GLY A 58 5.13 -6.49 2.17
C GLY A 58 4.48 -5.40 3.04
N PRO A 59 4.63 -5.42 4.39
CA PRO A 59 4.10 -4.35 5.24
C PRO A 59 4.60 -2.94 4.88
N ALA A 60 5.87 -2.77 4.53
CA ALA A 60 6.39 -1.48 4.05
C ALA A 60 5.74 -1.05 2.72
N ALA A 61 5.48 -1.99 1.81
CA ALA A 61 4.72 -1.71 0.58
C ALA A 61 3.27 -1.26 0.88
N VAL A 62 2.63 -1.80 1.93
CA VAL A 62 1.31 -1.35 2.39
C VAL A 62 1.36 0.08 2.96
N VAL A 63 2.42 0.47 3.67
CA VAL A 63 2.62 1.85 4.12
C VAL A 63 2.71 2.80 2.93
N ILE A 64 3.42 2.41 1.86
CA ILE A 64 3.46 3.18 0.61
C ILE A 64 2.05 3.31 0.02
N PHE A 65 1.23 2.25 0.02
CA PHE A 65 -0.17 2.33 -0.39
C PHE A 65 -0.98 3.32 0.47
N PHE A 66 -0.79 3.37 1.79
CA PHE A 66 -1.44 4.37 2.65
C PHE A 66 -1.04 5.80 2.29
N VAL A 67 0.26 6.07 2.10
CA VAL A 67 0.74 7.39 1.67
C VAL A 67 0.17 7.76 0.29
N LEU A 68 0.19 6.84 -0.68
CA LEU A 68 -0.38 7.07 -2.01
C LEU A 68 -1.90 7.28 -1.98
N SER A 69 -2.60 6.58 -1.09
CA SER A 69 -4.05 6.71 -0.89
C SER A 69 -4.41 8.10 -0.37
N GLY A 70 -3.75 8.57 0.70
CA GLY A 70 -3.94 9.92 1.23
C GLY A 70 -3.61 11.00 0.20
N LEU A 71 -2.47 10.85 -0.49
CA LEU A 71 -2.05 11.75 -1.58
C LEU A 71 -3.12 11.85 -2.67
N CYS A 72 -3.60 10.72 -3.18
CA CYS A 72 -4.57 10.71 -4.28
C CYS A 72 -5.97 11.19 -3.88
N ILE A 73 -6.36 11.03 -2.63
CA ILE A 73 -7.62 11.56 -2.13
C ILE A 73 -7.57 13.06 -1.96
N HIS A 74 -6.49 13.57 -1.38
CA HIS A 74 -6.43 14.98 -1.04
C HIS A 74 -5.97 15.86 -2.21
N PHE A 75 -5.15 15.36 -3.13
CA PHE A 75 -4.62 16.14 -4.25
C PHE A 75 -5.68 16.85 -5.12
N PRO A 76 -6.84 16.25 -5.47
CA PRO A 76 -7.90 16.99 -6.14
C PRO A 76 -8.57 18.08 -5.29
N GLN A 77 -8.52 17.94 -3.97
CA GLN A 77 -9.14 18.86 -3.01
C GLN A 77 -8.26 20.09 -2.73
N THR A 78 -6.95 20.04 -3.01
CA THR A 78 -6.06 21.21 -2.90
C THR A 78 -6.47 22.36 -3.84
N ARG A 79 -7.29 22.07 -4.86
CA ARG A 79 -7.83 23.05 -5.82
C ARG A 79 -9.29 23.44 -5.57
N ARG A 80 -9.96 22.81 -4.59
CA ARG A 80 -11.40 22.95 -4.38
C ARG A 80 -11.67 23.69 -3.08
N GLU A 81 -12.56 24.67 -3.14
CA GLU A 81 -12.98 25.44 -1.97
C GLU A 81 -13.80 24.59 -0.98
N SER A 82 -14.64 23.70 -1.48
CA SER A 82 -15.52 22.84 -0.67
C SER A 82 -15.50 21.39 -1.14
N LEU A 83 -15.88 20.47 -0.23
CA LEU A 83 -15.98 19.04 -0.52
C LEU A 83 -17.45 18.65 -0.63
N HIS A 84 -17.87 18.16 -1.79
CA HIS A 84 -19.19 17.54 -1.94
C HIS A 84 -19.14 16.11 -1.37
N THR A 85 -19.71 15.93 -0.18
CA THR A 85 -19.60 14.68 0.61
C THR A 85 -20.32 13.49 -0.03
N LYS A 86 -21.56 13.64 -0.51
CA LYS A 86 -22.32 12.54 -1.13
C LYS A 86 -21.61 11.96 -2.37
N PRO A 87 -21.20 12.75 -3.37
CA PRO A 87 -20.41 12.26 -4.51
C PRO A 87 -19.08 11.65 -4.10
N PHE A 88 -18.42 12.22 -3.08
CA PHE A 88 -17.15 11.74 -2.57
C PHE A 88 -17.30 10.30 -2.04
N TYR A 89 -18.23 10.07 -1.11
CA TYR A 89 -18.45 8.74 -0.55
C TYR A 89 -18.90 7.72 -1.61
N THR A 90 -19.84 8.10 -2.46
CA THR A 90 -20.36 7.24 -3.54
C THR A 90 -19.22 6.73 -4.44
N LYS A 91 -18.35 7.64 -4.92
CA LYS A 91 -17.25 7.27 -5.81
C LYS A 91 -16.23 6.34 -5.14
N ARG A 92 -16.05 6.44 -3.83
CA ARG A 92 -15.00 5.72 -3.09
C ARG A 92 -15.47 4.36 -2.59
N PHE A 93 -16.61 4.30 -1.92
CA PHE A 93 -17.14 3.06 -1.36
C PHE A 93 -17.62 2.09 -2.44
N ILE A 94 -18.10 2.57 -3.59
CA ILE A 94 -18.43 1.68 -4.70
C ILE A 94 -17.16 1.11 -5.35
N ARG A 95 -16.16 1.97 -5.54
CA ARG A 95 -14.87 1.59 -6.14
C ARG A 95 -14.14 0.50 -5.35
N ILE A 96 -14.09 0.63 -4.03
CA ILE A 96 -13.37 -0.32 -3.16
C ILE A 96 -14.31 -1.44 -2.67
N GLY A 97 -15.55 -1.10 -2.36
CA GLY A 97 -16.50 -2.02 -1.72
C GLY A 97 -16.96 -3.15 -2.62
N ILE A 98 -17.28 -2.89 -3.90
CA ILE A 98 -17.75 -3.96 -4.80
C ILE A 98 -16.68 -5.03 -5.03
N PRO A 99 -15.43 -4.69 -5.43
CA PRO A 99 -14.42 -5.71 -5.64
C PRO A 99 -14.05 -6.42 -4.33
N CYS A 100 -13.99 -5.70 -3.21
CA CYS A 100 -13.75 -6.31 -1.90
C CYS A 100 -14.85 -7.31 -1.51
N PHE A 101 -16.12 -6.94 -1.68
CA PHE A 101 -17.26 -7.82 -1.40
C PHE A 101 -17.22 -9.10 -2.24
N LEU A 102 -16.95 -8.98 -3.55
CA LEU A 102 -16.86 -10.14 -4.43
C LEU A 102 -15.64 -11.02 -4.13
N ALA A 103 -14.51 -10.43 -3.74
CA ALA A 103 -13.36 -11.20 -3.27
C ALA A 103 -13.71 -11.99 -1.99
N LEU A 104 -14.36 -11.37 -1.01
CA LEU A 104 -14.83 -12.04 0.21
C LEU A 104 -15.86 -13.13 -0.08
N LEU A 105 -16.74 -12.91 -1.05
CA LEU A 105 -17.67 -13.94 -1.53
C LEU A 105 -16.91 -15.15 -2.09
N PHE A 106 -15.84 -14.94 -2.86
CA PHE A 106 -15.00 -16.06 -3.32
C PHE A 106 -14.31 -16.79 -2.18
N TYR A 107 -13.80 -16.09 -1.15
CA TYR A 107 -13.27 -16.73 0.06
C TYR A 107 -14.30 -17.65 0.72
N TRP A 108 -15.54 -17.16 0.86
CA TRP A 108 -16.64 -17.91 1.46
C TRP A 108 -17.03 -19.13 0.60
N LEU A 109 -17.22 -18.94 -0.72
CA LEU A 109 -17.59 -20.02 -1.63
C LEU A 109 -16.53 -21.14 -1.68
N LEU A 110 -15.25 -20.77 -1.64
CA LEU A 110 -14.13 -21.71 -1.68
C LEU A 110 -13.79 -22.31 -0.30
N GLN A 111 -14.53 -21.94 0.76
CA GLN A 111 -14.30 -22.37 2.14
C GLN A 111 -12.86 -22.10 2.63
N ILE A 112 -12.23 -21.05 2.11
CA ILE A 112 -10.87 -20.66 2.48
C ILE A 112 -10.95 -19.87 3.80
N LYS A 113 -10.43 -20.45 4.88
CA LYS A 113 -10.42 -19.81 6.19
C LYS A 113 -9.49 -18.59 6.18
N LEU A 114 -10.04 -17.42 6.47
CA LEU A 114 -9.27 -16.22 6.80
C LEU A 114 -8.93 -16.26 8.30
N PRO A 115 -7.66 -16.43 8.70
CA PRO A 115 -7.31 -16.44 10.12
C PRO A 115 -7.57 -15.05 10.72
N ALA A 116 -8.56 -14.97 11.61
CA ALA A 116 -8.71 -13.84 12.53
C ALA A 116 -7.52 -13.82 13.51
N PRO A 117 -7.04 -12.65 13.97
CA PRO A 117 -7.57 -11.30 13.73
C PRO A 117 -6.92 -10.59 12.52
N LYS A 118 -6.05 -11.26 11.75
CA LYS A 118 -5.26 -10.64 10.69
C LYS A 118 -6.09 -10.31 9.44
N PHE A 119 -7.26 -10.94 9.26
CA PHE A 119 -8.14 -10.79 8.09
C PHE A 119 -7.36 -10.86 6.76
N GLY A 120 -6.28 -11.66 6.70
CA GLY A 120 -5.40 -11.77 5.54
C GLY A 120 -4.86 -10.41 5.08
N VAL A 121 -5.19 -10.01 3.86
CA VAL A 121 -4.79 -8.72 3.26
C VAL A 121 -5.83 -7.62 3.45
N PHE A 122 -7.03 -7.96 3.94
CA PHE A 122 -8.17 -7.04 4.03
C PHE A 122 -8.05 -6.02 5.16
N TRP A 123 -7.17 -6.23 6.15
CA TRP A 123 -6.98 -5.27 7.25
C TRP A 123 -6.64 -3.86 6.73
N SER A 124 -5.83 -3.76 5.66
CA SER A 124 -5.45 -2.46 5.09
C SER A 124 -6.61 -1.79 4.34
N ILE A 125 -7.52 -2.58 3.75
CA ILE A 125 -8.73 -2.10 3.08
C ILE A 125 -9.74 -1.59 4.11
N ILE A 126 -9.83 -2.25 5.27
CA ILE A 126 -10.63 -1.77 6.41
C ILE A 126 -10.07 -0.41 6.86
N CYS A 127 -8.74 -0.30 7.05
CA CYS A 127 -8.09 0.96 7.40
C CYS A 127 -8.40 2.06 6.38
N GLU A 128 -8.22 1.77 5.09
CA GLU A 128 -8.49 2.71 4.00
C GLU A 128 -9.95 3.16 3.98
N SER A 129 -10.91 2.24 4.18
CA SER A 129 -12.34 2.55 4.24
C SER A 129 -12.67 3.48 5.42
N ILE A 130 -12.03 3.27 6.58
CA ILE A 130 -12.18 4.14 7.75
C ILE A 130 -11.56 5.52 7.48
N TYR A 131 -10.38 5.60 6.87
CA TYR A 131 -9.78 6.89 6.52
C TYR A 131 -10.67 7.69 5.57
N TYR A 132 -11.32 7.01 4.63
CA TYR A 132 -12.24 7.65 3.70
C TYR A 132 -13.49 8.17 4.41
N ALA A 133 -14.05 7.40 5.34
CA ALA A 133 -15.16 7.82 6.18
C ALA A 133 -14.80 9.05 7.04
N LEU A 134 -13.60 9.07 7.61
CA LEU A 134 -13.13 10.17 8.47
C LEU A 134 -12.66 11.40 7.68
N TYR A 135 -12.35 11.26 6.39
CA TYR A 135 -11.72 12.31 5.60
C TYR A 135 -12.43 13.67 5.65
N PRO A 136 -13.76 13.80 5.51
CA PRO A 136 -14.40 15.11 5.58
C PRO A 136 -14.18 15.81 6.93
N ALA A 137 -14.23 15.06 8.05
CA ALA A 137 -13.96 15.62 9.38
C ALA A 137 -12.48 16.02 9.53
N ILE A 138 -11.56 15.18 9.05
CA ILE A 138 -10.12 15.47 9.02
C ILE A 138 -9.84 16.72 8.17
N LEU A 139 -10.51 16.87 7.03
CA LEU A 139 -10.36 18.03 6.15
C LEU A 139 -10.82 19.33 6.84
N LEU A 140 -11.93 19.29 7.60
CA LEU A 140 -12.37 20.45 8.38
C LEU A 140 -11.33 20.84 9.44
N PHE A 141 -10.77 19.85 10.14
CA PHE A 141 -9.70 20.07 11.10
C PHE A 141 -8.43 20.65 10.44
N ALA A 142 -8.02 20.07 9.31
CA ALA A 142 -6.85 20.50 8.56
C ALA A 142 -7.01 21.90 7.96
N LYS A 143 -8.22 22.30 7.55
CA LYS A 143 -8.51 23.69 7.12
C LYS A 143 -8.38 24.69 8.27
N ARG A 144 -8.70 24.28 9.50
CA ARG A 144 -8.62 25.14 10.69
C ARG A 144 -7.19 25.26 11.25
N TRP A 145 -6.45 24.15 11.31
CA TRP A 145 -5.18 24.05 12.03
C TRP A 145 -3.97 23.72 11.14
N GLY A 146 -4.19 23.49 9.85
CA GLY A 146 -3.16 23.09 8.89
C GLY A 146 -2.89 21.58 8.88
N TRP A 147 -2.36 21.11 7.75
CA TRP A 147 -1.99 19.70 7.57
C TRP A 147 -0.83 19.24 8.44
N ALA A 148 0.13 20.13 8.75
CA ALA A 148 1.25 19.80 9.64
C ALA A 148 0.74 19.41 11.04
N SER A 149 -0.11 20.26 11.63
CA SER A 149 -0.76 19.99 12.93
C SER A 149 -1.61 18.72 12.88
N THR A 150 -2.34 18.50 11.78
CA THR A 150 -3.16 17.28 11.60
C THR A 150 -2.31 16.01 11.59
N VAL A 151 -1.17 16.01 10.87
CA VAL A 151 -0.22 14.89 10.86
C VAL A 151 0.36 14.67 12.26
N ILE A 152 0.80 15.75 12.94
CA ILE A 152 1.35 15.67 14.30
C ILE A 152 0.31 15.05 15.25
N SER A 153 -0.95 15.51 15.22
CA SER A 153 -2.02 14.93 16.03
C SER A 153 -2.22 13.44 15.74
N GLY A 154 -2.16 13.02 14.47
CA GLY A 154 -2.20 11.62 14.09
C GLY A 154 -1.08 10.80 14.74
N PHE A 155 0.17 11.28 14.65
CA PHE A 155 1.31 10.65 15.31
C PHE A 155 1.16 10.60 16.83
N CYS A 156 0.70 11.68 17.46
CA CYS A 156 0.46 11.70 18.90
C CYS A 156 -0.57 10.64 19.31
N ILE A 157 -1.69 10.52 18.59
CA ILE A 157 -2.72 9.51 18.85
C ILE A 157 -2.15 8.09 18.66
N SER A 158 -1.48 7.84 17.54
CA SER A 158 -0.87 6.53 17.26
C SER A 158 0.15 6.14 18.32
N SER A 159 1.05 7.06 18.70
CA SER A 159 2.07 6.82 19.72
C SER A 159 1.45 6.62 21.10
N PHE A 160 0.43 7.41 21.46
CA PHE A 160 -0.29 7.23 22.73
C PHE A 160 -0.94 5.85 22.82
N ILE A 161 -1.67 5.42 21.77
CA ILE A 161 -2.28 4.09 21.72
C ILE A 161 -1.21 2.99 21.79
N THR A 162 -0.10 3.16 21.08
CA THR A 162 1.00 2.18 21.06
C THR A 162 1.66 2.03 22.43
N ILE A 163 1.97 3.15 23.08
CA ILE A 163 2.62 3.16 24.40
C ILE A 163 1.67 2.63 25.48
N ALA A 164 0.40 3.03 25.45
CA ALA A 164 -0.62 2.57 26.39
C ALA A 164 -0.90 1.05 26.30
N ASN A 165 -0.50 0.41 25.20
CA ASN A 165 -0.70 -1.02 24.93
C ASN A 165 0.61 -1.69 24.48
N VAL A 166 1.73 -1.35 25.14
CA VAL A 166 3.06 -1.86 24.78
C VAL A 166 3.14 -3.39 24.84
N ASP A 167 2.37 -4.03 25.72
CA ASP A 167 2.35 -5.49 25.85
C ASP A 167 1.88 -6.16 24.54
N LEU A 168 0.87 -5.58 23.86
CA LEU A 168 0.34 -6.13 22.60
C LEU A 168 1.39 -6.15 21.48
N ILE A 169 2.22 -5.10 21.39
CA ILE A 169 3.28 -5.03 20.36
C ILE A 169 4.53 -5.82 20.73
N THR A 170 4.67 -6.17 22.02
CA THR A 170 5.73 -7.05 22.52
C THR A 170 5.39 -8.51 22.20
N GLU A 171 4.14 -8.90 22.41
CA GLU A 171 3.63 -10.23 22.05
C GLU A 171 3.52 -10.41 20.52
N ASN A 172 3.16 -9.35 19.81
CA ASN A 172 2.99 -9.38 18.37
C ASN A 172 3.60 -8.14 17.69
N ALA A 173 4.81 -8.30 17.16
CA ALA A 173 5.53 -7.24 16.44
C ALA A 173 4.98 -6.95 15.02
N ASP A 174 3.87 -7.56 14.60
CA ASP A 174 3.22 -7.26 13.32
C ASP A 174 2.48 -5.93 13.35
N TYR A 175 2.32 -5.30 12.18
CA TYR A 175 1.59 -4.03 12.07
C TYR A 175 0.11 -4.18 12.47
N THR A 176 -0.43 -5.40 12.34
CA THR A 176 -1.82 -5.74 12.65
C THR A 176 -2.03 -6.16 14.11
N ALA A 177 -1.08 -5.89 15.01
CA ALA A 177 -1.16 -6.26 16.43
C ALA A 177 -2.47 -5.81 17.09
N PHE A 178 -3.00 -4.67 16.65
CA PHE A 178 -4.21 -4.04 17.18
C PHE A 178 -5.52 -4.55 16.55
N GLY A 179 -5.46 -5.54 15.63
CA GLY A 179 -6.65 -6.08 14.97
C GLY A 179 -7.45 -4.98 14.26
N LEU A 180 -8.74 -4.84 14.62
CA LEU A 180 -9.61 -3.80 14.06
C LEU A 180 -9.17 -2.37 14.40
N TRP A 181 -8.36 -2.16 15.44
CA TRP A 181 -7.85 -0.83 15.82
C TRP A 181 -6.58 -0.42 15.07
N THR A 182 -6.05 -1.30 14.20
CA THR A 182 -4.84 -1.03 13.40
C THR A 182 -4.96 0.25 12.55
N TRP A 183 -6.17 0.66 12.17
CA TRP A 183 -6.38 1.91 11.43
C TRP A 183 -5.83 3.13 12.17
N ALA A 184 -5.93 3.17 13.50
CA ALA A 184 -5.42 4.30 14.28
C ALA A 184 -3.88 4.38 14.23
N ILE A 185 -3.21 3.23 14.16
CA ILE A 185 -1.74 3.13 14.05
C ILE A 185 -1.26 3.54 12.65
N GLY A 186 -2.03 3.21 11.61
CA GLY A 186 -1.73 3.59 10.21
C GLY A 186 -2.18 4.97 9.77
N LEU A 187 -3.04 5.63 10.57
CA LEU A 187 -3.56 6.96 10.26
C LEU A 187 -2.44 7.98 9.99
N PRO A 188 -1.32 8.05 10.74
CA PRO A 188 -0.24 8.99 10.46
C PRO A 188 0.37 8.81 9.07
N CYS A 189 0.57 7.56 8.63
CA CYS A 189 1.08 7.25 7.29
C CYS A 189 0.16 7.78 6.19
N TRP A 190 -1.15 7.60 6.37
CA TRP A 190 -2.14 8.11 5.41
C TRP A 190 -2.22 9.64 5.42
N LEU A 191 -2.19 10.27 6.60
CA LEU A 191 -2.17 11.73 6.76
C LEU A 191 -0.92 12.37 6.14
N LEU A 192 0.24 11.70 6.22
CA LEU A 192 1.46 12.13 5.54
C LEU A 192 1.27 12.19 4.02
N GLY A 193 0.48 11.29 3.44
CA GLY A 193 0.06 11.35 2.04
C GLY A 193 -0.77 12.60 1.73
N CYS A 194 -1.73 12.93 2.60
CA CYS A 194 -2.50 14.17 2.47
C CYS A 194 -1.59 15.40 2.58
N TRP A 195 -0.71 15.46 3.58
CA TRP A 195 0.27 16.54 3.69
C TRP A 195 1.17 16.64 2.45
N LEU A 196 1.60 15.50 1.88
CA LEU A 196 2.40 15.48 0.65
C LEU A 196 1.64 16.13 -0.51
N ALA A 197 0.33 15.96 -0.61
CA ALA A 197 -0.49 16.55 -1.67
C ALA A 197 -0.39 18.09 -1.73
N GLU A 198 -0.37 18.75 -0.58
CA GLU A 198 -0.21 20.20 -0.44
C GLU A 198 1.24 20.66 -0.67
N ASN A 199 2.19 19.75 -0.45
CA ASN A 199 3.62 20.05 -0.42
C ASN A 199 4.39 19.44 -1.60
N THR A 200 3.71 18.95 -2.63
CA THR A 200 4.32 18.29 -3.80
C THR A 200 5.46 19.12 -4.41
N ARG A 201 5.31 20.44 -4.49
CA ARG A 201 6.30 21.37 -5.07
C ARG A 201 7.54 21.62 -4.20
N ARG A 202 7.53 21.22 -2.92
CA ARG A 202 8.67 21.41 -2.00
C ARG A 202 9.80 20.42 -2.24
N PHE A 203 9.54 19.33 -2.96
CA PHE A 203 10.52 18.29 -3.21
C PHE A 203 11.37 18.61 -4.45
N PRO A 204 12.67 18.26 -4.44
CA PRO A 204 13.55 18.52 -5.57
C PRO A 204 13.19 17.64 -6.78
N ALA A 205 13.35 18.19 -7.98
CA ALA A 205 13.36 17.38 -9.20
C ALA A 205 14.74 16.73 -9.37
N LEU A 206 14.82 15.43 -9.11
CA LEU A 206 16.06 14.68 -9.16
C LEU A 206 16.44 14.25 -10.58
N THR A 207 17.72 13.99 -10.82
CA THR A 207 18.20 13.33 -12.04
C THR A 207 17.86 11.83 -12.03
N THR A 208 18.00 11.14 -13.18
CA THR A 208 17.75 9.70 -13.29
C THR A 208 18.61 8.87 -12.33
N LEU A 209 19.88 9.24 -12.16
CA LEU A 209 20.79 8.55 -11.26
C LEU A 209 20.38 8.77 -9.80
N GLN A 210 20.10 10.01 -9.42
CA GLN A 210 19.69 10.37 -8.06
C GLN A 210 18.37 9.70 -7.66
N ILE A 211 17.35 9.68 -8.55
CA ILE A 211 16.09 9.00 -8.24
C ILE A 211 16.27 7.47 -8.15
N SER A 212 17.13 6.89 -8.98
CA SER A 212 17.45 5.46 -8.92
C SER A 212 18.16 5.10 -7.61
N PHE A 213 19.10 5.94 -7.18
CA PHE A 213 19.74 5.81 -5.87
C PHE A 213 18.72 5.95 -4.74
N LEU A 214 17.81 6.92 -4.81
CA LEU A 214 16.77 7.10 -3.79
C LEU A 214 15.81 5.90 -3.72
N ARG A 215 15.42 5.32 -4.86
CA ARG A 215 14.64 4.07 -4.91
C ARG A 215 15.37 2.93 -4.21
N ALA A 216 16.66 2.75 -4.52
CA ALA A 216 17.50 1.73 -3.89
C ALA A 216 17.65 1.97 -2.38
N LEU A 217 17.81 3.23 -1.96
CA LEU A 217 17.89 3.62 -0.55
C LEU A 217 16.60 3.31 0.20
N VAL A 218 15.43 3.69 -0.33
CA VAL A 218 14.14 3.39 0.30
C VAL A 218 13.91 1.88 0.39
N PHE A 219 14.27 1.14 -0.66
CA PHE A 219 14.24 -0.31 -0.63
C PHE A 219 15.15 -0.87 0.47
N LEU A 220 16.41 -0.43 0.54
CA LEU A 220 17.36 -0.84 1.56
C LEU A 220 16.86 -0.54 2.98
N VAL A 221 16.34 0.66 3.23
CA VAL A 221 15.73 1.03 4.53
C VAL A 221 14.59 0.07 4.87
N SER A 222 13.72 -0.27 3.91
CA SER A 222 12.65 -1.24 4.16
C SER A 222 13.16 -2.63 4.54
N VAL A 223 14.28 -3.07 3.97
CA VAL A 223 14.94 -4.34 4.30
C VAL A 223 15.56 -4.28 5.69
N VAL A 224 16.30 -3.21 6.01
CA VAL A 224 16.92 -3.01 7.32
C VAL A 224 15.87 -3.01 8.43
N LEU A 225 14.75 -2.27 8.25
CA LEU A 225 13.68 -2.25 9.26
C LEU A 225 13.01 -3.62 9.43
N ARG A 226 12.92 -4.42 8.35
CA ARG A 226 12.43 -5.80 8.45
C ARG A 226 13.40 -6.70 9.21
N VAL A 227 14.71 -6.56 8.98
CA VAL A 227 15.74 -7.28 9.74
C VAL A 227 15.65 -6.92 11.21
N VAL A 228 15.55 -5.62 11.55
CA VAL A 228 15.34 -5.13 12.92
C VAL A 228 14.13 -5.80 13.56
N LYS A 229 12.98 -5.82 12.88
CA LYS A 229 11.74 -6.45 13.37
C LYS A 229 11.89 -7.94 13.71
N PHE A 230 12.76 -8.68 13.02
CA PHE A 230 12.94 -10.11 13.24
C PHE A 230 14.11 -10.48 14.17
N HIS A 231 15.07 -9.58 14.37
CA HIS A 231 16.32 -9.89 15.09
C HIS A 231 16.56 -9.05 16.34
N VAL A 232 15.73 -8.02 16.57
CA VAL A 232 15.82 -7.17 17.76
C VAL A 232 14.62 -7.44 18.65
N GLU A 233 14.88 -8.01 19.83
CA GLU A 233 13.87 -8.27 20.86
C GLU A 233 13.55 -6.97 21.62
N SER A 234 12.76 -6.10 20.98
CA SER A 234 12.32 -4.85 21.59
C SER A 234 10.96 -4.43 21.04
N PRO A 235 10.07 -3.86 21.87
CA PRO A 235 8.82 -3.26 21.38
C PRO A 235 9.08 -2.17 20.32
N LEU A 236 10.21 -1.47 20.41
CA LEU A 236 10.64 -0.45 19.44
C LEU A 236 10.93 -1.02 18.05
N ALA A 237 11.25 -2.31 17.96
CA ALA A 237 11.45 -3.02 16.70
C ALA A 237 10.13 -3.44 16.02
N SER A 238 8.99 -3.29 16.71
CA SER A 238 7.66 -3.60 16.17
C SER A 238 7.38 -2.81 14.90
N ASN A 239 6.71 -3.46 13.93
CA ASN A 239 6.25 -2.81 12.71
C ASN A 239 5.35 -1.60 13.03
N CYS A 240 4.58 -1.62 14.12
CA CYS A 240 3.72 -0.48 14.53
C CYS A 240 4.51 0.83 14.71
N ILE A 241 5.81 0.73 15.02
CA ILE A 241 6.71 1.87 15.20
C ILE A 241 7.60 2.05 13.96
N THR A 242 8.32 0.99 13.57
CA THR A 242 9.33 1.08 12.50
C THR A 242 8.72 1.47 11.15
N LEU A 243 7.50 1.02 10.84
CA LEU A 243 6.83 1.38 9.59
C LEU A 243 6.27 2.80 9.58
N ASN A 244 5.90 3.35 10.75
CA ASN A 244 5.55 4.76 10.88
C ASN A 244 6.79 5.65 10.65
N ILE A 245 7.98 5.20 11.05
CA ILE A 245 9.26 5.86 10.72
C ILE A 245 9.55 5.73 9.22
N PHE A 246 9.36 4.53 8.65
CA PHE A 246 9.55 4.29 7.21
C PHE A 246 8.70 5.23 6.34
N ALA A 247 7.50 5.59 6.79
CA ALA A 247 6.59 6.47 6.05
C ALA A 247 7.22 7.82 5.68
N PHE A 248 8.12 8.37 6.50
CA PHE A 248 8.83 9.61 6.16
C PHE A 248 9.76 9.44 4.96
N PHE A 249 10.48 8.32 4.88
CA PHE A 249 11.32 7.99 3.72
C PHE A 249 10.46 7.77 2.48
N ALA A 250 9.33 7.07 2.61
CA ALA A 250 8.38 6.86 1.53
C ALA A 250 7.81 8.19 1.00
N VAL A 251 7.40 9.10 1.88
CA VAL A 251 6.89 10.43 1.52
C VAL A 251 7.93 11.24 0.77
N PHE A 252 9.17 11.27 1.26
CA PHE A 252 10.25 11.99 0.61
C PHE A 252 10.52 11.46 -0.80
N TRP A 253 10.57 10.14 -0.94
CA TRP A 253 10.75 9.49 -2.24
C TRP A 253 9.57 9.74 -3.19
N ILE A 254 8.32 9.55 -2.75
CA ILE A 254 7.13 9.80 -3.58
C ILE A 254 7.06 11.27 -4.01
N GLY A 255 7.40 12.21 -3.13
CA GLY A 255 7.51 13.63 -3.49
C GLY A 255 8.55 13.90 -4.59
N CYS A 256 9.71 13.25 -4.52
CA CYS A 256 10.71 13.33 -5.58
C CYS A 256 10.23 12.66 -6.88
N GLU A 257 9.54 11.51 -6.82
CA GLU A 257 8.96 10.83 -7.99
C GLU A 257 7.93 11.68 -8.71
N VAL A 258 7.04 12.34 -7.96
CA VAL A 258 6.05 13.25 -8.52
C VAL A 258 6.70 14.36 -9.33
N ASN A 259 7.79 14.96 -8.83
CA ASN A 259 8.51 16.01 -9.55
C ASN A 259 9.37 15.44 -10.70
N TYR A 260 9.93 14.25 -10.55
CA TYR A 260 10.68 13.56 -11.59
C TYR A 260 9.82 13.28 -12.82
N TYR A 261 8.58 12.80 -12.62
CA TYR A 261 7.62 12.52 -13.70
C TYR A 261 6.77 13.73 -14.11
N ALA A 262 6.96 14.91 -13.51
CA ALA A 262 6.25 16.11 -13.94
C ALA A 262 6.55 16.48 -15.42
N ASN A 263 7.76 16.18 -15.90
CA ASN A 263 8.20 16.46 -17.26
C ASN A 263 8.68 15.20 -18.01
N ARG A 264 8.46 14.01 -17.45
CA ARG A 264 8.93 12.73 -18.03
C ARG A 264 7.78 11.76 -18.11
N LYS A 265 7.74 10.97 -19.18
CA LYS A 265 6.75 9.91 -19.30
C LYS A 265 7.20 8.70 -18.47
N PRO A 266 6.36 8.18 -17.57
CA PRO A 266 6.63 6.92 -16.88
C PRO A 266 6.61 5.75 -17.86
N PHE A 267 7.21 4.64 -17.45
CA PHE A 267 7.26 3.44 -18.28
C PHE A 267 5.86 2.83 -18.40
N HIS A 268 5.36 2.73 -19.64
CA HIS A 268 3.98 2.40 -19.94
C HIS A 268 3.51 1.09 -19.30
N PHE A 269 4.35 0.04 -19.34
CA PHE A 269 3.98 -1.26 -18.80
C PHE A 269 3.75 -1.22 -17.27
N LEU A 270 4.55 -0.45 -16.53
CA LEU A 270 4.38 -0.32 -15.08
C LEU A 270 3.14 0.51 -14.74
N GLU A 271 2.86 1.57 -15.49
CA GLU A 271 1.61 2.33 -15.31
C GLU A 271 0.38 1.47 -15.61
N TRP A 272 0.43 0.67 -16.68
CA TRP A 272 -0.62 -0.29 -17.00
C TRP A 272 -0.77 -1.35 -15.89
N GLY A 273 0.34 -1.91 -15.39
CA GLY A 273 0.33 -2.81 -14.23
C GLY A 273 -0.35 -2.19 -13.01
N GLY A 274 -0.14 -0.90 -12.80
CA GLY A 274 -0.71 -0.16 -11.68
C GLY A 274 -2.21 0.05 -11.78
N THR A 275 -2.81 -0.03 -12.97
CA THR A 275 -4.27 0.15 -13.11
C THR A 275 -5.07 -1.00 -12.53
N TRP A 276 -4.47 -2.19 -12.41
CA TRP A 276 -5.11 -3.41 -11.91
C TRP A 276 -4.42 -3.95 -10.65
N SER A 277 -3.51 -3.18 -10.04
CA SER A 277 -2.76 -3.59 -8.85
C SER A 277 -3.65 -3.82 -7.62
N TYR A 278 -4.83 -3.19 -7.57
CA TYR A 278 -5.80 -3.41 -6.50
C TYR A 278 -6.39 -4.82 -6.60
N SER A 279 -6.82 -5.26 -7.79
CA SER A 279 -7.21 -6.65 -8.06
C SER A 279 -6.11 -7.65 -7.73
N LEU A 280 -4.84 -7.32 -8.05
CA LEU A 280 -3.70 -8.15 -7.63
C LEU A 280 -3.61 -8.28 -6.11
N TYR A 281 -3.74 -7.15 -5.41
CA TYR A 281 -3.67 -7.10 -3.96
C TYR A 281 -4.76 -7.92 -3.27
N ILE A 282 -6.00 -7.93 -3.76
CA ILE A 282 -7.11 -8.65 -3.10
C ILE A 282 -7.22 -10.13 -3.48
N ILE A 283 -6.85 -10.49 -4.71
CA ILE A 283 -7.03 -11.87 -5.21
C ILE A 283 -5.83 -12.75 -4.92
N HIS A 284 -4.60 -12.22 -4.86
CA HIS A 284 -3.41 -13.07 -4.73
C HIS A 284 -3.43 -14.07 -3.56
N PRO A 285 -4.01 -13.79 -2.36
CA PRO A 285 -3.93 -14.77 -1.29
C PRO A 285 -4.89 -15.97 -1.49
N LEU A 286 -5.81 -15.92 -2.46
CA LEU A 286 -6.64 -17.07 -2.87
C LEU A 286 -5.86 -18.07 -3.73
N ILE A 287 -4.84 -17.60 -4.45
CA ILE A 287 -4.22 -18.33 -5.55
C ILE A 287 -3.46 -19.57 -5.08
N PRO A 288 -2.61 -19.53 -4.03
CA PRO A 288 -1.89 -20.72 -3.60
C PRO A 288 -2.81 -21.88 -3.24
N THR A 289 -3.95 -21.59 -2.59
CA THR A 289 -4.94 -22.63 -2.23
C THR A 289 -5.63 -23.20 -3.45
N LEU A 290 -6.02 -22.34 -4.42
CA LEU A 290 -6.63 -22.78 -5.68
C LEU A 290 -5.69 -23.63 -6.53
N VAL A 291 -4.39 -23.28 -6.57
CA VAL A 291 -3.40 -24.04 -7.33
C VAL A 291 -3.08 -25.36 -6.64
N ALA A 292 -2.96 -25.37 -5.30
CA ALA A 292 -2.67 -26.59 -4.54
C ALA A 292 -3.79 -27.65 -4.66
N THR A 293 -5.06 -27.24 -4.80
CA THR A 293 -6.19 -28.17 -4.97
C THR A 293 -6.34 -28.70 -6.39
N THR A 294 -5.71 -28.05 -7.39
CA THR A 294 -5.85 -28.39 -8.81
C THR A 294 -4.61 -29.06 -9.41
N ILE A 295 -3.42 -28.77 -8.87
CA ILE A 295 -2.14 -29.26 -9.40
C ILE A 295 -1.44 -30.09 -8.31
N ALA A 296 -1.28 -31.39 -8.56
CA ALA A 296 -0.57 -32.32 -7.67
C ALA A 296 0.96 -32.23 -7.78
N ILE A 297 1.51 -31.00 -7.77
CA ILE A 297 2.96 -30.76 -7.77
C ILE A 297 3.35 -30.21 -6.39
N SER A 298 4.47 -30.69 -5.84
CA SER A 298 4.98 -30.21 -4.56
C SER A 298 5.19 -28.69 -4.58
N ALA A 299 4.75 -28.01 -3.52
CA ALA A 299 4.95 -26.57 -3.32
C ALA A 299 6.44 -26.15 -3.28
N GLN A 300 7.34 -27.12 -3.06
CA GLN A 300 8.78 -26.88 -3.09
C GLN A 300 9.31 -26.73 -4.52
N ASN A 301 8.61 -27.24 -5.54
CA ASN A 301 9.06 -27.19 -6.92
C ASN A 301 9.03 -25.75 -7.48
N SER A 302 10.14 -25.30 -8.08
CA SER A 302 10.22 -23.97 -8.72
C SER A 302 9.16 -23.77 -9.82
N LEU A 303 8.81 -24.82 -10.58
CA LEU A 303 7.74 -24.75 -11.60
C LEU A 303 6.37 -24.49 -10.97
N TYR A 304 6.10 -25.07 -9.80
CA TYR A 304 4.88 -24.79 -9.05
C TYR A 304 4.83 -23.31 -8.65
N ARG A 305 5.92 -22.77 -8.12
CA ARG A 305 5.99 -21.37 -7.70
C ARG A 305 5.78 -20.42 -8.88
N VAL A 306 6.49 -20.62 -9.99
CA VAL A 306 6.28 -19.84 -11.23
C VAL A 306 4.83 -19.94 -11.70
N GLY A 307 4.25 -21.14 -11.67
CA GLY A 307 2.84 -21.36 -11.98
C GLY A 307 1.89 -20.56 -11.10
N VAL A 308 2.09 -20.55 -9.78
CA VAL A 308 1.31 -19.76 -8.82
C VAL A 308 1.38 -18.26 -9.13
N PHE A 309 2.56 -17.74 -9.46
CA PHE A 309 2.69 -16.33 -9.88
C PHE A 309 1.88 -16.07 -11.16
N LEU A 310 2.09 -16.86 -12.22
CA LEU A 310 1.38 -16.69 -13.49
C LEU A 310 -0.15 -16.72 -13.31
N VAL A 311 -0.66 -17.70 -12.56
CA VAL A 311 -2.08 -17.82 -12.24
C VAL A 311 -2.56 -16.61 -11.45
N ALA A 312 -1.76 -16.06 -10.52
CA ALA A 312 -2.11 -14.85 -9.80
C ALA A 312 -2.21 -13.64 -10.72
N PHE A 313 -1.22 -13.41 -11.60
CA PHE A 313 -1.25 -12.32 -12.57
C PHE A 313 -2.47 -12.40 -13.49
N VAL A 314 -2.73 -13.59 -14.07
CA VAL A 314 -3.86 -13.80 -15.00
C VAL A 314 -5.20 -13.63 -14.27
N THR A 315 -5.40 -14.31 -13.14
CA THR A 315 -6.68 -14.27 -12.40
C THR A 315 -6.97 -12.86 -11.89
N SER A 316 -5.97 -12.15 -11.37
CA SER A 316 -6.13 -10.77 -10.93
C SER A 316 -6.42 -9.82 -12.09
N TYR A 317 -5.82 -10.01 -13.26
CA TYR A 317 -6.13 -9.19 -14.43
C TYR A 317 -7.55 -9.46 -14.96
N LEU A 318 -8.00 -10.72 -14.98
CA LEU A 318 -9.38 -11.07 -15.32
C LEU A 318 -10.37 -10.46 -14.32
N PHE A 319 -10.07 -10.55 -13.02
CA PHE A 319 -10.87 -9.93 -11.97
C PHE A 319 -10.93 -8.41 -12.13
N PHE A 320 -9.84 -7.77 -12.54
CA PHE A 320 -9.85 -6.34 -12.87
C PHE A 320 -10.81 -6.02 -14.01
N LEU A 321 -10.76 -6.75 -15.12
CA LEU A 321 -11.62 -6.50 -16.29
C LEU A 321 -13.09 -6.75 -15.98
N LEU A 322 -13.40 -7.80 -15.21
CA LEU A 322 -14.77 -8.25 -14.96
C LEU A 322 -15.43 -7.56 -13.77
N VAL A 323 -14.64 -7.06 -12.80
CA VAL A 323 -15.16 -6.55 -11.53
C VAL A 323 -14.67 -5.14 -11.23
N GLU A 324 -13.35 -4.93 -11.12
CA GLU A 324 -12.79 -3.65 -10.67
C GLU A 324 -13.10 -2.51 -11.65
N LEU A 325 -12.87 -2.73 -12.95
CA LEU A 325 -13.06 -1.73 -14.00
C LEU A 325 -14.55 -1.36 -14.16
N PRO A 326 -15.52 -2.29 -14.24
CA PRO A 326 -16.94 -1.97 -14.19
C PRO A 326 -17.33 -1.19 -12.93
N SER A 327 -16.78 -1.55 -11.77
CA SER A 327 -17.03 -0.84 -10.51
C SER A 327 -16.53 0.60 -10.57
N HIS A 328 -15.39 0.86 -11.22
CA HIS A 328 -14.91 2.23 -11.46
C HIS A 328 -15.86 3.03 -12.34
N HIS A 329 -16.40 2.43 -13.40
CA HIS A 329 -17.36 3.10 -14.29
C HIS A 329 -18.68 3.40 -13.55
N LEU A 330 -19.20 2.43 -12.80
CA LEU A 330 -20.38 2.59 -11.98
C LEU A 330 -20.21 3.69 -10.93
N ALA A 331 -19.07 3.71 -10.23
CA ALA A 331 -18.73 4.72 -9.25
C ALA A 331 -18.70 6.14 -9.84
N LYS A 332 -18.12 6.30 -11.05
CA LYS A 332 -18.12 7.59 -11.76
C LYS A 332 -19.54 8.02 -12.14
N TRP A 333 -20.34 7.12 -12.68
CA TRP A 333 -21.71 7.39 -13.12
C TRP A 333 -22.63 7.77 -11.95
N LEU A 334 -22.68 6.97 -10.89
CA LEU A 334 -23.47 7.27 -9.68
C LEU A 334 -22.98 8.55 -9.00
N GLY A 335 -21.66 8.72 -8.93
CA GLY A 335 -21.07 9.92 -8.36
C GLY A 335 -21.34 11.20 -9.15
N ALA A 336 -21.59 11.13 -10.46
CA ALA A 336 -22.01 12.27 -11.26
C ALA A 336 -23.48 12.62 -11.00
N ARG A 337 -24.35 11.61 -10.90
CA ARG A 337 -25.77 11.81 -10.53
C ARG A 337 -25.94 12.42 -9.15
N ALA A 338 -25.14 11.98 -8.18
CA ALA A 338 -25.14 12.54 -6.83
C ALA A 338 -24.61 13.99 -6.74
N GLN A 339 -24.05 14.55 -7.82
CA GLN A 339 -23.67 15.97 -7.90
C GLN A 339 -24.80 16.85 -8.43
N LEU A 340 -25.78 16.26 -9.13
CA LEU A 340 -26.91 16.97 -9.73
C LEU A 340 -28.13 17.06 -8.79
N ASN A 341 -28.15 16.21 -7.75
CA ASN A 341 -29.16 16.16 -6.68
C ASN A 341 -28.57 16.66 -5.37
#